data_AF-A0A707R9X6-F1
#
_entry.id   AF-A0A707R9X6-F1
#
_cell.length_a   1.000
_cell.length_b   1.000
_cell.length_c   1.000
_cell.angle_alpha   90.00
_cell.angle_beta   90.00
_cell.angle_gamma   90.00
#
_symmetry.space_group_name_H-M   'P 1'
#
loop_
_entity.id
_entity.type
_entity.pdbx_description
1 polymer ?
#
loop_
_entity_poly.entity_id
_entity_poly.type
_entity_poly.pdbx_seq_one_letter_code
_entity_poly.pdbx_strand_id
1 'polypeptide(L)'
;MNKTKDIAASPLCFVSPYPQLAKAAEALVAQLDYAVTIHQTTLNRILDELPLLESRGHQVLISRGGCAEILKKHSKLPVVEIKMSGYDILDALIPFKGQKGTVGIVGFSSVIKGCARVAEQLNINYKIFTLQGNDKETISCLKRQLASTPLDCIVGDTVCQDYFSPLGSQFRLLDSSPASITEALEEARSLYLAFRSQLLERHHLQLILDQFDKAVITLDDTGALLHYNKYASQLFKINASGEIYDASFLKQVLHQERHTLREGKTVSAKVVDTPQGAMVVNLYPVFAARQLSRVVLTMQTVSSLQGAEHHVRRQELSRRGLSARYHFDDLLTENPEMLRRLAIIKNYAGTDATILINGESGTGKEVLAQSIHNASQRVNGPFVAINCGAMAPQILESELFGYVAGAFTGASPKGKIGLFELAHHGTIFLDEISELDKPLQTRLLRVLQERQIMRLGSDQMIPVDIRVIAATNQTLTKLIADGTFREDLYYRLNVLKVT
;
A
#
# COMPACT_ATOMS: atom_id res chain seq x y z
N MET A 1 -47.90 -2.76 16.66
CA MET A 1 -46.79 -1.88 16.27
C MET A 1 -45.54 -2.71 16.06
N ASN A 2 -45.23 -2.96 14.79
CA ASN A 2 -44.06 -3.69 14.31
C ASN A 2 -42.78 -2.96 14.72
N LYS A 3 -41.87 -3.67 15.39
CA LYS A 3 -40.44 -3.37 15.34
C LYS A 3 -39.79 -4.48 14.53
N THR A 4 -39.74 -4.27 13.22
CA THR A 4 -38.80 -4.92 12.31
C THR A 4 -37.38 -4.61 12.80
N LYS A 5 -36.81 -5.54 13.57
CA LYS A 5 -35.36 -5.60 13.74
C LYS A 5 -34.80 -5.99 12.37
N ASP A 6 -34.11 -5.07 11.71
CA ASP A 6 -33.14 -5.41 10.67
C ASP A 6 -32.05 -6.26 11.32
N ILE A 7 -32.27 -7.57 11.35
CA ILE A 7 -31.24 -8.55 11.66
C ILE A 7 -30.34 -8.57 10.43
N ALA A 8 -29.11 -8.08 10.54
CA ALA A 8 -28.09 -8.29 9.52
C ALA A 8 -28.09 -9.78 9.15
N ALA A 9 -28.40 -10.09 7.88
CA ALA A 9 -28.62 -11.47 7.48
C ALA A 9 -27.34 -12.28 7.68
N SER A 10 -27.47 -13.56 8.01
CA SER A 10 -26.31 -14.43 8.18
C SER A 10 -25.49 -14.50 6.88
N PRO A 11 -24.15 -14.62 6.93
CA PRO A 11 -23.36 -14.89 5.73
C PRO A 11 -23.72 -16.21 5.02
N LEU A 12 -24.38 -17.16 5.71
CA LEU A 12 -24.84 -18.41 5.14
C LEU A 12 -26.37 -18.42 5.04
N CYS A 13 -26.90 -18.76 3.86
CA CYS A 13 -28.33 -18.96 3.66
C CYS A 13 -28.63 -20.40 3.25
N PHE A 14 -29.40 -21.09 4.08
CA PHE A 14 -29.94 -22.40 3.80
C PHE A 14 -31.28 -22.26 3.07
N VAL A 15 -31.30 -22.61 1.80
CA VAL A 15 -32.45 -22.53 0.91
C VAL A 15 -33.11 -23.90 0.81
N SER A 16 -34.21 -24.06 1.55
CA SER A 16 -34.96 -25.32 1.60
C SER A 16 -36.07 -25.38 0.55
N PRO A 17 -36.12 -26.40 -0.34
CA PRO A 17 -37.19 -26.56 -1.33
C PRO A 17 -38.51 -27.07 -0.74
N TYR A 18 -38.50 -27.58 0.49
CA TYR A 18 -39.65 -28.23 1.11
C TYR A 18 -39.63 -28.08 2.65
N PRO A 19 -40.79 -28.20 3.32
CA PRO A 19 -40.88 -27.91 4.76
C PRO A 19 -40.08 -28.85 5.66
N GLN A 20 -39.94 -30.14 5.30
CA GLN A 20 -39.28 -31.14 6.15
C GLN A 20 -37.77 -30.87 6.28
N LEU A 21 -37.10 -30.53 5.17
CA LEU A 21 -35.70 -30.13 5.19
C LEU A 21 -35.47 -28.81 5.93
N ALA A 22 -36.41 -27.87 5.84
CA ALA A 22 -36.33 -26.61 6.59
C ALA A 22 -36.32 -26.89 8.10
N LYS A 23 -37.24 -27.75 8.57
CA LYS A 23 -37.28 -28.17 9.98
C LYS A 23 -36.04 -28.93 10.43
N ALA A 24 -35.53 -29.84 9.58
CA ALA A 24 -34.30 -30.58 9.87
C ALA A 24 -33.10 -29.63 9.98
N ALA A 25 -32.99 -28.65 9.07
CA ALA A 25 -31.97 -27.62 9.12
C ALA A 25 -32.15 -26.71 10.36
N GLU A 26 -33.37 -26.30 10.71
CA GLU A 26 -33.65 -25.50 11.92
C GLU A 26 -33.14 -26.18 13.19
N ALA A 27 -33.40 -27.48 13.34
CA ALA A 27 -32.96 -28.26 14.48
C ALA A 27 -31.43 -28.33 14.59
N LEU A 28 -30.73 -28.45 13.46
CA LEU A 28 -29.27 -28.50 13.41
C LEU A 28 -28.66 -27.11 13.63
N VAL A 29 -29.20 -26.08 12.98
CA VAL A 29 -28.74 -24.69 13.09
C VAL A 29 -28.82 -24.17 14.53
N ALA A 30 -29.82 -24.61 15.30
CA ALA A 30 -29.93 -24.28 16.72
C ALA A 30 -28.75 -24.77 17.57
N GLN A 31 -27.98 -25.76 17.09
CA GLN A 31 -26.83 -26.34 17.78
C GLN A 31 -25.49 -25.78 17.31
N LEU A 32 -25.47 -24.93 16.27
CA LEU A 32 -24.24 -24.39 15.68
C LEU A 32 -23.74 -23.17 16.44
N ASP A 33 -22.43 -22.97 16.42
CA ASP A 33 -21.74 -21.78 16.95
C ASP A 33 -21.75 -20.59 15.97
N TYR A 34 -22.42 -20.71 14.82
CA TYR A 34 -22.53 -19.69 13.80
C TYR A 34 -23.97 -19.57 13.27
N ALA A 35 -24.34 -18.35 12.87
CA ALA A 35 -25.67 -18.07 12.36
C ALA A 35 -25.85 -18.66 10.95
N VAL A 36 -27.02 -19.21 10.65
CA VAL A 36 -27.45 -19.58 9.30
C VAL A 36 -28.89 -19.10 9.12
N THR A 37 -29.17 -18.37 8.04
CA THR A 37 -30.54 -17.94 7.72
C THR A 37 -31.22 -19.04 6.93
N ILE A 38 -32.41 -19.47 7.36
CA ILE A 38 -33.19 -20.49 6.65
C ILE A 38 -34.25 -19.78 5.80
N HIS A 39 -34.24 -20.06 4.50
CA HIS A 39 -35.20 -19.55 3.52
C HIS A 39 -35.93 -20.73 2.89
N GLN A 40 -37.23 -20.82 3.13
CA GLN A 40 -38.06 -21.87 2.53
C GLN A 40 -38.66 -21.36 1.23
N THR A 41 -38.54 -22.17 0.16
CA THR A 41 -39.02 -21.85 -1.18
C THR A 41 -39.40 -23.13 -1.92
N THR A 42 -39.69 -23.05 -3.21
CA THR A 42 -39.95 -24.20 -4.10
C THR A 42 -39.16 -24.09 -5.39
N LEU A 43 -39.05 -25.18 -6.13
CA LEU A 43 -38.32 -25.23 -7.41
C LEU A 43 -38.80 -24.16 -8.41
N ASN A 44 -40.10 -23.84 -8.40
CA ASN A 44 -40.70 -22.90 -9.35
C ASN A 44 -40.56 -21.43 -8.94
N ARG A 45 -40.24 -21.15 -7.67
CA ARG A 45 -40.15 -19.77 -7.13
C ARG A 45 -38.72 -19.30 -6.91
N ILE A 46 -37.76 -20.23 -6.84
CA ILE A 46 -36.38 -19.91 -6.48
C ILE A 46 -35.74 -18.85 -7.39
N LEU A 47 -36.06 -18.86 -8.69
CA LEU A 47 -35.53 -17.86 -9.64
C LEU A 47 -36.08 -16.46 -9.38
N ASP A 48 -37.37 -16.35 -9.05
CA ASP A 48 -38.01 -15.07 -8.75
C ASP A 48 -37.51 -14.50 -7.42
N GLU A 49 -37.13 -15.36 -6.47
CA GLU A 49 -36.64 -15.00 -5.14
C GLU A 49 -35.12 -14.79 -5.07
N LEU A 50 -34.37 -15.24 -6.08
CA LEU A 50 -32.90 -15.14 -6.12
C LEU A 50 -32.36 -13.70 -5.96
N PRO A 51 -32.90 -12.67 -6.63
CA PRO A 51 -32.44 -11.29 -6.43
C PRO A 51 -32.54 -10.81 -4.98
N LEU A 52 -33.60 -11.25 -4.26
CA LEU A 52 -33.78 -10.93 -2.85
C LEU A 52 -32.71 -11.62 -2.00
N LEU A 53 -32.41 -12.89 -2.26
CA LEU A 53 -31.35 -13.65 -1.57
C LEU A 53 -29.98 -12.99 -1.77
N GLU A 54 -29.66 -12.54 -2.99
CA GLU A 54 -28.39 -11.85 -3.27
C GLU A 54 -28.27 -10.48 -2.57
N SER A 55 -29.37 -9.74 -2.44
CA SER A 55 -29.38 -8.41 -1.81
C SER A 55 -29.25 -8.42 -0.29
N ARG A 56 -29.50 -9.56 0.37
CA ARG A 56 -29.58 -9.66 1.84
C ARG A 56 -28.23 -9.76 2.54
N GLY A 57 -27.12 -9.73 1.81
CA GLY A 57 -25.77 -9.82 2.39
C GLY A 57 -25.31 -11.26 2.69
N HIS A 58 -26.02 -12.26 2.16
CA HIS A 58 -25.56 -13.64 2.14
C HIS A 58 -24.30 -13.77 1.27
N GLN A 59 -23.39 -14.67 1.65
CA GLN A 59 -22.15 -14.94 0.94
C GLN A 59 -22.08 -16.35 0.36
N VAL A 60 -22.77 -17.32 0.97
CA VAL A 60 -22.86 -18.70 0.46
C VAL A 60 -24.31 -19.18 0.60
N LEU A 61 -24.81 -19.82 -0.45
CA LEU A 61 -26.12 -20.47 -0.46
C LEU A 61 -25.96 -21.98 -0.28
N ILE A 62 -26.90 -22.62 0.41
CA ILE A 62 -26.92 -24.06 0.66
C ILE A 62 -28.27 -24.57 0.22
N SER A 63 -28.34 -25.58 -0.65
CA SER A 63 -29.64 -26.12 -1.09
C SER A 63 -29.55 -27.59 -1.49
N ARG A 64 -30.67 -28.17 -1.93
CA ARG A 64 -30.78 -29.59 -2.30
C ARG A 64 -31.34 -29.76 -3.71
N GLY A 65 -30.76 -30.71 -4.45
CA GLY A 65 -31.31 -31.22 -5.71
C GLY A 65 -31.55 -30.13 -6.75
N GLY A 66 -32.71 -30.15 -7.41
CA GLY A 66 -33.04 -29.23 -8.50
C GLY A 66 -32.93 -27.74 -8.11
N CYS A 67 -33.26 -27.35 -6.88
CA CYS A 67 -33.06 -25.97 -6.43
C CYS A 67 -31.57 -25.59 -6.38
N ALA A 68 -30.71 -26.49 -5.92
CA ALA A 68 -29.27 -26.27 -5.90
C ALA A 68 -28.69 -26.15 -7.32
N GLU A 69 -29.16 -26.96 -8.27
CA GLU A 69 -28.73 -26.86 -9.67
C GLU A 69 -29.13 -25.53 -10.31
N ILE A 70 -30.35 -25.07 -10.07
CA ILE A 70 -30.84 -23.78 -10.56
C ILE A 70 -30.01 -22.64 -9.96
N LEU A 71 -29.79 -22.66 -8.64
CA LEU A 71 -28.97 -21.67 -7.95
C LEU A 71 -27.54 -21.65 -8.50
N LYS A 72 -26.89 -22.81 -8.69
CA LYS A 72 -25.53 -22.89 -9.27
C LYS A 72 -25.42 -22.26 -10.65
N LYS A 73 -26.47 -22.31 -11.47
CA LYS A 73 -26.47 -21.75 -12.84
C LYS A 73 -26.74 -20.25 -12.89
N HIS A 74 -27.51 -19.72 -11.95
CA HIS A 74 -28.05 -18.35 -12.04
C HIS A 74 -27.56 -17.40 -10.94
N SER A 75 -27.07 -17.91 -9.81
CA SER A 75 -26.59 -17.12 -8.67
C SER A 75 -25.17 -16.59 -8.90
N LYS A 76 -24.92 -15.36 -8.46
CA LYS A 76 -23.57 -14.79 -8.32
C LYS A 76 -22.87 -15.26 -7.05
N LEU A 77 -23.63 -15.72 -6.07
CA LEU A 77 -23.12 -16.29 -4.83
C LEU A 77 -22.75 -17.76 -5.03
N PRO A 78 -21.66 -18.25 -4.43
CA PRO A 78 -21.33 -19.67 -4.42
C PRO A 78 -22.44 -20.50 -3.75
N VAL A 79 -22.66 -21.70 -4.29
CA VAL A 79 -23.75 -22.60 -3.86
C VAL A 79 -23.18 -23.96 -3.48
N VAL A 80 -23.40 -24.37 -2.23
CA VAL A 80 -23.13 -25.72 -1.74
C VAL A 80 -24.40 -26.56 -1.90
N GLU A 81 -24.25 -27.71 -2.54
CA GLU A 81 -25.35 -28.65 -2.69
C GLU A 81 -25.22 -29.73 -1.61
N ILE A 82 -26.26 -29.89 -0.80
CA ILE A 82 -26.43 -31.07 0.05
C ILE A 82 -26.50 -32.26 -0.88
N LYS A 83 -25.59 -33.22 -0.83
CA LYS A 83 -25.64 -34.43 -1.68
C LYS A 83 -26.40 -35.53 -0.96
N MET A 84 -27.08 -36.41 -1.69
CA MET A 84 -27.63 -37.61 -1.05
C MET A 84 -26.53 -38.63 -0.82
N SER A 85 -26.47 -39.14 0.40
CA SER A 85 -25.59 -40.25 0.75
C SER A 85 -26.23 -41.60 0.39
N GLY A 86 -25.40 -42.65 0.31
CA GLY A 86 -25.91 -44.01 0.18
C GLY A 86 -26.73 -44.46 1.38
N TYR A 87 -26.44 -43.91 2.58
CA TYR A 87 -27.20 -44.18 3.79
C TYR A 87 -28.59 -43.54 3.76
N ASP A 88 -28.75 -42.35 3.18
CA ASP A 88 -30.05 -41.69 3.04
C ASP A 88 -30.99 -42.55 2.17
N ILE A 89 -30.45 -43.07 1.06
CA ILE A 89 -31.16 -43.99 0.16
C ILE A 89 -31.52 -45.28 0.89
N LEU A 90 -30.58 -45.82 1.67
CA LEU A 90 -30.78 -47.04 2.46
C LEU A 90 -31.90 -46.87 3.49
N ASP A 91 -31.86 -45.80 4.30
CA ASP A 91 -32.86 -45.51 5.32
C ASP A 91 -34.26 -45.27 4.73
N ALA A 92 -34.32 -44.67 3.54
CA ALA A 92 -35.57 -44.50 2.82
C ALA A 92 -36.15 -45.84 2.33
N LEU A 93 -35.30 -46.83 1.99
CA LEU A 93 -35.71 -48.10 1.40
C LEU A 93 -35.84 -49.26 2.41
N ILE A 94 -35.13 -49.25 3.54
CA ILE A 94 -35.17 -50.27 4.60
C ILE A 94 -36.61 -50.65 5.01
N PRO A 95 -37.57 -49.70 5.18
CA PRO A 95 -38.93 -50.04 5.58
C PRO A 95 -39.65 -51.00 4.61
N PHE A 96 -39.20 -51.08 3.35
CA PHE A 96 -39.78 -51.94 2.31
C PHE A 96 -39.09 -53.30 2.22
N LYS A 97 -38.02 -53.53 2.98
CA LYS A 97 -37.32 -54.82 3.02
C LYS A 97 -38.27 -55.93 3.46
N GLY A 98 -38.43 -56.96 2.63
CA GLY A 98 -39.30 -58.11 2.91
C GLY A 98 -40.80 -57.86 2.67
N GLN A 99 -41.19 -56.68 2.16
CA GLN A 99 -42.55 -56.45 1.68
C GLN A 99 -42.75 -57.08 0.29
N LYS A 100 -43.95 -57.60 0.01
CA LYS A 100 -44.30 -58.18 -1.30
C LYS A 100 -44.68 -57.13 -2.36
N GLY A 101 -44.84 -55.87 -1.94
CA GLY A 101 -45.27 -54.78 -2.80
C GLY A 101 -44.18 -54.29 -3.76
N THR A 102 -44.59 -53.58 -4.82
CA THR A 102 -43.70 -52.96 -5.80
C THR A 102 -43.48 -51.48 -5.47
N VAL A 103 -42.22 -51.08 -5.30
CA VAL A 103 -41.83 -49.69 -5.04
C VAL A 103 -41.48 -48.99 -6.35
N GLY A 104 -42.15 -47.87 -6.65
CA GLY A 104 -41.82 -47.01 -7.78
C GLY A 104 -40.74 -46.00 -7.40
N ILE A 105 -39.55 -46.11 -7.98
CA ILE A 105 -38.45 -45.16 -7.75
C ILE A 105 -38.49 -44.10 -8.85
N VAL A 106 -38.71 -42.84 -8.48
CA VAL A 106 -38.90 -41.70 -9.39
C VAL A 106 -37.83 -40.65 -9.14
N GLY A 107 -37.17 -40.18 -10.20
CA GLY A 107 -36.18 -39.11 -10.08
C GLY A 107 -35.27 -39.00 -11.29
N PHE A 108 -34.25 -38.14 -11.19
CA PHE A 108 -33.22 -38.02 -12.21
C PHE A 108 -32.27 -39.22 -12.24
N SER A 109 -31.58 -39.40 -13.37
CA SER A 109 -30.67 -40.52 -13.63
C SER A 109 -29.58 -40.73 -12.58
N SER A 110 -29.14 -39.65 -11.91
CA SER A 110 -28.16 -39.68 -10.83
C SER A 110 -28.69 -40.31 -9.54
N VAL A 111 -29.96 -40.04 -9.20
CA VAL A 111 -30.61 -40.51 -7.96
C VAL A 111 -31.11 -41.94 -8.11
N ILE A 112 -31.75 -42.27 -9.24
CA ILE A 112 -32.37 -43.58 -9.47
C ILE A 112 -31.35 -44.72 -9.54
N LYS A 113 -30.13 -44.47 -10.05
CA LYS A 113 -29.06 -45.50 -10.09
C LYS A 113 -28.62 -45.93 -8.70
N GLY A 114 -28.50 -44.97 -7.77
CA GLY A 114 -28.18 -45.26 -6.37
C GLY A 114 -29.30 -46.04 -5.69
N CYS A 115 -30.55 -45.58 -5.87
CA CYS A 115 -31.73 -46.23 -5.31
C CYS A 115 -31.93 -47.66 -5.84
N ALA A 116 -31.74 -47.89 -7.14
CA ALA A 116 -31.85 -49.21 -7.75
C ALA A 116 -30.85 -50.22 -7.16
N ARG A 117 -29.57 -49.82 -7.02
CA ARG A 117 -28.53 -50.66 -6.41
C ARG A 117 -28.87 -51.06 -4.97
N VAL A 118 -29.37 -50.12 -4.19
CA VAL A 118 -29.75 -50.39 -2.79
C VAL A 118 -31.01 -51.26 -2.73
N ALA A 119 -32.00 -51.02 -3.59
CA ALA A 119 -33.21 -51.84 -3.68
C ALA A 119 -32.90 -53.29 -4.05
N GLU A 120 -31.96 -53.52 -4.98
CA GLU A 120 -31.45 -54.86 -5.33
C GLU A 120 -30.81 -55.55 -4.12
N GLN A 121 -29.93 -54.86 -3.39
CA GLN A 121 -29.27 -55.41 -2.21
C GLN A 121 -30.25 -55.76 -1.07
N LEU A 122 -31.36 -55.03 -0.97
CA LEU A 122 -32.40 -55.27 0.02
C LEU A 122 -33.47 -56.30 -0.44
N ASN A 123 -33.35 -56.85 -1.65
CA ASN A 123 -34.35 -57.72 -2.27
C ASN A 123 -35.75 -57.08 -2.32
N ILE A 124 -35.84 -55.79 -2.66
CA ILE A 124 -37.10 -55.07 -2.82
C ILE A 124 -37.54 -55.18 -4.28
N ASN A 125 -38.83 -55.46 -4.52
CA ASN A 125 -39.38 -55.40 -5.87
C ASN A 125 -39.60 -53.93 -6.26
N TYR A 126 -38.98 -53.46 -7.35
CA TYR A 126 -39.01 -52.04 -7.71
C TYR A 126 -39.19 -51.81 -9.21
N LYS A 127 -39.69 -50.62 -9.57
CA LYS A 127 -39.73 -50.11 -10.95
C LYS A 127 -39.14 -48.71 -11.01
N ILE A 128 -38.32 -48.45 -12.01
CA ILE A 128 -37.67 -47.14 -12.20
C ILE A 128 -38.48 -46.28 -13.14
N PHE A 129 -38.69 -45.02 -12.76
CA PHE A 129 -39.30 -43.98 -13.57
C PHE A 129 -38.33 -42.79 -13.64
N THR A 130 -37.74 -42.58 -14.82
CA THR A 130 -36.70 -41.56 -15.00
C THR A 130 -37.30 -40.23 -15.41
N LEU A 131 -36.94 -39.15 -14.73
CA LEU A 131 -37.17 -37.78 -15.18
C LEU A 131 -36.05 -37.35 -16.13
N GLN A 132 -36.42 -37.07 -17.39
CA GLN A 132 -35.49 -36.55 -18.41
C GLN A 132 -35.51 -35.01 -18.51
N GLY A 133 -36.43 -34.33 -17.80
CA GLY A 133 -36.60 -32.89 -17.83
C GLY A 133 -37.70 -32.42 -16.88
N ASN A 134 -37.78 -31.11 -16.66
CA ASN A 134 -38.77 -30.44 -15.80
C ASN A 134 -39.91 -29.76 -16.59
N ASP A 135 -40.02 -30.04 -17.89
CA ASP A 135 -41.08 -29.50 -18.72
C ASP A 135 -42.43 -30.18 -18.44
N LYS A 136 -43.53 -29.46 -18.70
CA LYS A 136 -44.89 -29.91 -18.40
C LYS A 136 -45.27 -31.20 -19.13
N GLU A 137 -44.76 -31.42 -20.33
CA GLU A 137 -45.08 -32.61 -21.12
C GLU A 137 -44.43 -33.86 -20.54
N THR A 138 -43.12 -33.79 -20.22
CA THR A 138 -42.37 -34.87 -19.56
C THR A 138 -43.02 -35.27 -18.23
N ILE A 139 -43.37 -34.29 -17.39
CA ILE A 139 -44.05 -34.55 -16.10
C ILE A 139 -45.42 -35.21 -16.31
N SER A 140 -46.20 -34.73 -17.30
CA SER A 140 -47.54 -35.27 -17.60
C SER A 140 -47.50 -36.68 -18.18
N CYS A 141 -46.45 -37.01 -18.94
CA CYS A 141 -46.19 -38.36 -19.43
C CYS A 141 -45.88 -39.32 -18.26
N LEU A 142 -45.00 -38.89 -17.35
CA LEU A 142 -44.61 -39.68 -16.18
C LEU A 142 -45.81 -39.94 -15.25
N LYS A 143 -46.68 -38.95 -15.05
CA LYS A 143 -47.94 -39.11 -14.28
C LYS A 143 -48.82 -40.22 -14.85
N ARG A 144 -48.97 -40.28 -16.17
CA ARG A 144 -49.75 -41.33 -16.83
C ARG A 144 -49.11 -42.70 -16.65
N GLN A 145 -47.79 -42.82 -16.78
CA GLN A 145 -47.06 -44.07 -16.55
C GLN A 145 -47.17 -44.57 -15.10
N LEU A 146 -47.07 -43.67 -14.13
CA LEU A 146 -47.24 -44.00 -12.71
C LEU A 146 -48.68 -44.47 -12.42
N ALA A 147 -49.69 -43.78 -12.97
CA ALA A 147 -51.09 -44.16 -12.77
C ALA A 147 -51.47 -45.50 -13.45
N SER A 148 -50.83 -45.87 -14.55
CA SER A 148 -51.07 -47.14 -15.25
C SER A 148 -50.32 -48.33 -14.65
N THR A 149 -49.44 -48.12 -13.67
CA THR A 149 -48.61 -49.16 -13.08
C THR A 149 -49.06 -49.46 -11.65
N PRO A 150 -49.34 -50.72 -11.29
CA PRO A 150 -49.67 -51.06 -9.90
C PRO A 150 -48.41 -50.89 -9.04
N LEU A 151 -48.43 -49.89 -8.17
CA LEU A 151 -47.36 -49.54 -7.23
C LEU A 151 -47.96 -49.43 -5.83
N ASP A 152 -47.26 -49.96 -4.83
CA ASP A 152 -47.67 -49.89 -3.42
C ASP A 152 -47.14 -48.63 -2.73
N CYS A 153 -45.99 -48.13 -3.21
CA CYS A 153 -45.35 -46.92 -2.73
C CYS A 153 -44.51 -46.29 -3.85
N ILE A 154 -44.36 -44.97 -3.80
CA ILE A 154 -43.50 -44.19 -4.69
C ILE A 154 -42.42 -43.53 -3.84
N VAL A 155 -41.15 -43.75 -4.18
CA VAL A 155 -39.98 -43.12 -3.55
C VAL A 155 -39.35 -42.17 -4.55
N GLY A 156 -39.17 -40.90 -4.20
CA GLY A 156 -38.59 -39.93 -5.12
C GLY A 156 -38.03 -38.67 -4.46
N ASP A 157 -37.35 -37.84 -5.27
CA ASP A 157 -36.72 -36.61 -4.82
C ASP A 157 -37.70 -35.42 -4.69
N THR A 158 -37.18 -34.24 -4.37
CA THR A 158 -37.96 -33.02 -4.11
C THR A 158 -38.76 -32.56 -5.31
N VAL A 159 -38.22 -32.73 -6.52
CA VAL A 159 -38.89 -32.42 -7.77
C VAL A 159 -40.12 -33.31 -7.93
N CYS A 160 -40.03 -34.56 -7.47
CA CYS A 160 -41.16 -35.47 -7.50
C CYS A 160 -42.26 -35.10 -6.49
N GLN A 161 -41.92 -34.56 -5.32
CA GLN A 161 -42.94 -34.15 -4.33
C GLN A 161 -43.84 -33.04 -4.87
N ASP A 162 -43.26 -31.99 -5.48
CA ASP A 162 -44.00 -30.84 -6.01
C ASP A 162 -45.01 -31.24 -7.10
N TYR A 163 -44.66 -32.23 -7.92
CA TYR A 163 -45.50 -32.66 -9.03
C TYR A 163 -46.45 -33.81 -8.72
N PHE A 164 -46.06 -34.74 -7.85
CA PHE A 164 -46.75 -36.02 -7.64
C PHE A 164 -47.40 -36.16 -6.25
N SER A 165 -47.23 -35.19 -5.35
CA SER A 165 -47.98 -35.08 -4.07
C SER A 165 -49.50 -35.33 -4.19
N PRO A 166 -50.22 -34.85 -5.24
CA PRO A 166 -51.66 -35.07 -5.38
C PRO A 166 -52.07 -36.53 -5.64
N LEU A 167 -51.13 -37.44 -5.94
CA LEU A 167 -51.39 -38.88 -6.19
C LEU A 167 -51.49 -39.73 -4.90
N GLY A 168 -51.43 -39.14 -3.71
CA GLY A 168 -51.90 -39.77 -2.46
C GLY A 168 -50.84 -40.18 -1.43
N SER A 169 -51.30 -40.87 -0.39
CA SER A 169 -50.62 -41.33 0.84
C SER A 169 -49.47 -42.34 0.65
N GLN A 170 -49.13 -42.64 -0.60
CA GLN A 170 -48.12 -43.62 -1.00
C GLN A 170 -46.77 -42.99 -1.40
N PHE A 171 -46.65 -41.66 -1.46
CA PHE A 171 -45.39 -40.99 -1.81
C PHE A 171 -44.49 -40.80 -0.58
N ARG A 172 -43.24 -41.27 -0.67
CA ARG A 172 -42.20 -41.11 0.33
C ARG A 172 -41.03 -40.34 -0.27
N LEU A 173 -40.74 -39.17 0.33
CA LEU A 173 -39.63 -38.33 -0.09
C LEU A 173 -38.29 -39.00 0.29
N LEU A 174 -37.34 -38.96 -0.64
CA LEU A 174 -35.92 -39.18 -0.38
C LEU A 174 -35.37 -37.95 0.35
N ASP A 175 -35.50 -37.96 1.67
CA ASP A 175 -35.05 -36.87 2.52
C ASP A 175 -33.53 -36.94 2.76
N SER A 176 -32.93 -35.80 3.11
CA SER A 176 -31.51 -35.74 3.45
C SER A 176 -31.34 -36.04 4.93
N SER A 177 -30.43 -36.95 5.28
CA SER A 177 -30.17 -37.23 6.68
C SER A 177 -29.57 -36.02 7.40
N PRO A 178 -29.71 -35.94 8.73
CA PRO A 178 -29.02 -34.92 9.52
C PRO A 178 -27.50 -34.90 9.26
N ALA A 179 -26.88 -36.05 8.97
CA ALA A 179 -25.48 -36.15 8.61
C ALA A 179 -25.15 -35.42 7.30
N SER A 180 -25.93 -35.64 6.24
CA SER A 180 -25.74 -34.97 4.95
C SER A 180 -26.00 -33.45 5.01
N ILE A 181 -26.95 -33.02 5.84
CA ILE A 181 -27.18 -31.59 6.08
C ILE A 181 -25.99 -30.98 6.82
N THR A 182 -25.47 -31.68 7.84
CA THR A 182 -24.31 -31.23 8.62
C THR A 182 -23.05 -31.11 7.76
N GLU A 183 -22.78 -32.12 6.93
CA GLU A 183 -21.65 -32.09 5.99
C GLU A 183 -21.73 -30.89 5.03
N ALA A 184 -22.91 -30.60 4.48
CA ALA A 184 -23.10 -29.44 3.61
C ALA A 184 -22.96 -28.10 4.34
N LEU A 185 -23.40 -28.03 5.61
CA LEU A 185 -23.22 -26.85 6.46
C LEU A 185 -21.73 -26.61 6.77
N GLU A 186 -20.97 -27.66 7.07
CA GLU A 186 -19.52 -27.60 7.30
C GLU A 186 -18.76 -27.22 6.02
N GLU A 187 -19.14 -27.76 4.87
CA GLU A 187 -18.58 -27.40 3.57
C GLU A 187 -18.86 -25.91 3.26
N ALA A 188 -20.08 -25.45 3.47
CA ALA A 188 -20.46 -24.05 3.28
C ALA A 188 -19.72 -23.10 4.23
N ARG A 189 -19.54 -23.50 5.50
CA ARG A 189 -18.75 -22.74 6.47
C ARG A 189 -17.29 -22.64 6.02
N SER A 190 -16.69 -23.76 5.62
CA SER A 190 -15.30 -23.80 5.16
C SER A 190 -15.10 -22.92 3.93
N LEU A 191 -16.03 -22.97 2.97
CA LEU A 191 -16.02 -22.13 1.78
C LEU A 191 -16.16 -20.64 2.12
N TYR A 192 -17.09 -20.27 3.01
CA TYR A 192 -17.25 -18.90 3.50
C TYR A 192 -15.97 -18.39 4.19
N LEU A 193 -15.37 -19.18 5.08
CA LEU A 193 -14.15 -18.79 5.77
C LEU A 193 -12.98 -18.58 4.80
N ALA A 194 -12.85 -19.44 3.78
CA ALA A 194 -11.85 -19.27 2.74
C ALA A 194 -12.02 -17.96 1.96
N PHE A 195 -13.25 -17.64 1.51
CA PHE A 195 -13.54 -16.37 0.83
C PHE A 195 -13.29 -15.16 1.73
N ARG A 196 -13.72 -15.22 2.99
CA ARG A 196 -13.51 -14.14 3.96
C ARG A 196 -12.02 -13.89 4.21
N SER A 197 -11.22 -14.94 4.34
CA SER A 197 -9.77 -14.85 4.51
C SER A 197 -9.14 -14.17 3.29
N GLN A 198 -9.51 -14.60 2.08
CA GLN A 198 -8.99 -14.02 0.83
C GLN A 198 -9.37 -12.53 0.67
N LEU A 199 -10.61 -12.15 1.02
CA LEU A 199 -11.06 -10.76 0.99
C LEU A 199 -10.31 -9.88 2.00
N LEU A 200 -10.12 -10.38 3.23
CA LEU A 200 -9.35 -9.68 4.27
C LEU A 200 -7.90 -9.48 3.85
N GLU A 201 -7.27 -10.52 3.30
CA GLU A 201 -5.89 -10.44 2.82
C GLU A 201 -5.75 -9.44 1.66
N ARG A 202 -6.67 -9.48 0.69
CA ARG A 202 -6.70 -8.49 -0.40
C ARG A 202 -6.89 -7.08 0.13
N HIS A 203 -7.78 -6.87 1.11
CA HIS A 203 -7.97 -5.55 1.70
C HIS A 203 -6.72 -5.08 2.47
N HIS A 204 -6.07 -5.97 3.21
CA HIS A 204 -4.83 -5.69 3.92
C HIS A 204 -3.71 -5.25 2.95
N LEU A 205 -3.52 -5.99 1.85
CA LEU A 205 -2.56 -5.64 0.80
C LEU A 205 -2.88 -4.29 0.17
N GLN A 206 -4.16 -4.00 -0.10
CA GLN A 206 -4.58 -2.70 -0.62
C GLN A 206 -4.23 -1.57 0.36
N LEU A 207 -4.50 -1.75 1.65
CA LEU A 207 -4.19 -0.75 2.67
C LEU A 207 -2.69 -0.48 2.75
N ILE A 208 -1.86 -1.54 2.73
CA ILE A 208 -0.40 -1.37 2.70
C ILE A 208 0.02 -0.54 1.48
N LEU A 209 -0.47 -0.89 0.29
CA LEU A 209 -0.15 -0.18 -0.95
C LEU A 209 -0.63 1.28 -0.93
N ASP A 210 -1.79 1.55 -0.34
CA ASP A 210 -2.38 2.89 -0.27
C ASP A 210 -1.64 3.83 0.69
N GLN A 211 -0.80 3.32 1.59
CA GLN A 211 0.06 4.12 2.47
C GLN A 211 1.41 4.51 1.84
N PHE A 212 1.72 4.02 0.63
CA PHE A 212 2.95 4.43 -0.04
C PHE A 212 2.83 5.84 -0.61
N ASP A 213 3.82 6.68 -0.32
CA ASP A 213 4.01 8.00 -0.93
C ASP A 213 4.55 7.93 -2.38
N LYS A 214 4.32 6.80 -3.05
CA LYS A 214 4.72 6.53 -4.43
C LYS A 214 3.55 5.92 -5.16
N ALA A 215 3.44 6.22 -6.45
CA ALA A 215 2.47 5.56 -7.31
C ALA A 215 2.93 4.12 -7.53
N VAL A 216 2.07 3.16 -7.16
CA VAL A 216 2.27 1.74 -7.44
C VAL A 216 1.22 1.31 -8.44
N ILE A 217 1.67 0.79 -9.58
CA ILE A 217 0.82 0.38 -10.71
C ILE A 217 1.23 -1.02 -11.13
N THR A 218 0.28 -1.91 -11.36
CA THR A 218 0.52 -3.23 -11.95
C THR A 218 -0.09 -3.29 -13.34
N LEU A 219 0.71 -3.70 -14.32
CA LEU A 219 0.29 -3.92 -15.70
C LEU A 219 0.36 -5.41 -16.05
N ASP A 220 -0.43 -5.85 -17.00
CA ASP A 220 -0.22 -7.12 -17.68
C ASP A 220 0.94 -7.05 -18.70
N ASP A 221 1.22 -8.15 -19.40
CA ASP A 221 2.28 -8.24 -20.40
C ASP A 221 2.00 -7.47 -21.71
N THR A 222 0.78 -6.96 -21.87
CA THR A 222 0.33 -6.09 -22.97
C THR A 222 0.37 -4.60 -22.61
N GLY A 223 0.51 -4.29 -21.31
CA GLY A 223 0.48 -2.93 -20.77
C GLY A 223 -0.90 -2.45 -20.34
N ALA A 224 -1.88 -3.34 -20.18
CA ALA A 224 -3.18 -3.01 -19.61
C ALA A 224 -3.11 -2.94 -18.07
N LEU A 225 -3.89 -2.03 -17.48
CA LEU A 225 -3.91 -1.79 -16.05
C LEU A 225 -4.62 -2.93 -15.29
N LEU A 226 -3.92 -3.59 -14.37
CA LEU A 226 -4.49 -4.63 -13.51
C LEU A 226 -4.77 -4.14 -12.09
N HIS A 227 -3.89 -3.28 -11.56
CA HIS A 227 -3.98 -2.80 -10.18
C HIS A 227 -3.28 -1.44 -10.03
N TYR A 228 -3.75 -0.64 -9.08
CA TYR A 228 -3.12 0.63 -8.69
C TYR A 228 -3.42 0.96 -7.23
N ASN A 229 -2.53 1.72 -6.58
CA ASN A 229 -2.79 2.27 -5.26
C ASN A 229 -3.49 3.63 -5.31
N LYS A 230 -3.98 4.09 -4.15
CA LYS A 230 -4.66 5.39 -3.99
C LYS A 230 -3.82 6.55 -4.51
N TYR A 231 -2.52 6.56 -4.24
CA TYR A 231 -1.63 7.62 -4.71
C TYR A 231 -1.56 7.67 -6.25
N ALA A 232 -1.41 6.53 -6.92
CA ALA A 232 -1.45 6.44 -8.39
C ALA A 232 -2.78 6.93 -8.96
N SER A 233 -3.90 6.56 -8.33
CA SER A 233 -5.24 7.01 -8.74
C SER A 233 -5.36 8.54 -8.71
N GLN A 234 -4.89 9.17 -7.63
CA GLN A 234 -4.92 10.62 -7.47
C GLN A 234 -3.97 11.33 -8.42
N LEU A 235 -2.75 10.82 -8.58
CA LEU A 235 -1.72 11.43 -9.41
C LEU A 235 -2.09 11.40 -10.91
N PHE A 236 -2.58 10.26 -11.39
CA PHE A 236 -2.90 10.04 -12.80
C PHE A 236 -4.39 10.23 -13.13
N LYS A 237 -5.21 10.64 -12.15
CA LYS A 237 -6.66 10.86 -12.30
C LYS A 237 -7.37 9.68 -12.98
N ILE A 238 -7.13 8.48 -12.45
CA ILE A 238 -7.69 7.24 -12.99
C ILE A 238 -9.21 7.25 -12.81
N ASN A 239 -9.95 7.01 -13.89
CA ASN A 239 -11.41 7.04 -13.86
C ASN A 239 -12.01 5.77 -13.21
N ALA A 240 -13.33 5.78 -12.96
CA ALA A 240 -14.03 4.66 -12.32
C ALA A 240 -14.03 3.36 -13.14
N SER A 241 -13.79 3.44 -14.46
CA SER A 241 -13.60 2.28 -15.33
C SER A 241 -12.17 1.72 -15.30
N GLY A 242 -11.24 2.32 -14.55
CA GLY A 242 -9.86 1.84 -14.42
C GLY A 242 -8.95 2.25 -15.57
N GLU A 243 -9.29 3.30 -16.31
CA GLU A 243 -8.47 3.86 -17.38
C GLU A 243 -7.71 5.09 -16.89
N ILE A 244 -6.41 5.11 -17.19
CA ILE A 244 -5.55 6.27 -16.97
C ILE A 244 -5.75 7.24 -18.13
N TYR A 245 -6.02 8.51 -17.81
CA TYR A 245 -6.03 9.58 -18.81
C TYR A 245 -4.60 9.74 -19.37
N ASP A 246 -4.42 9.47 -20.66
CA ASP A 246 -3.13 9.43 -21.37
C ASP A 246 -2.10 8.41 -20.81
N ALA A 247 -2.42 7.11 -20.94
CA ALA A 247 -1.55 5.99 -20.56
C ALA A 247 -0.40 5.71 -21.55
N SER A 248 -0.15 6.58 -22.52
CA SER A 248 0.80 6.36 -23.62
C SER A 248 2.22 6.11 -23.10
N PHE A 249 2.64 6.87 -22.09
CA PHE A 249 3.95 6.73 -21.45
C PHE A 249 4.16 5.36 -20.80
N LEU A 250 3.14 4.77 -20.16
CA LEU A 250 3.24 3.43 -19.54
C LEU A 250 3.52 2.36 -20.58
N LYS A 251 2.78 2.40 -21.71
CA LYS A 251 2.99 1.48 -22.83
C LYS A 251 4.36 1.67 -23.46
N GLN A 252 4.82 2.92 -23.60
CA GLN A 252 6.13 3.24 -24.14
C GLN A 252 7.27 2.69 -23.27
N VAL A 253 7.21 2.92 -21.95
CA VAL A 253 8.24 2.44 -21.01
C VAL A 253 8.28 0.92 -20.99
N LEU A 254 7.12 0.26 -20.96
CA LEU A 254 7.03 -1.20 -21.02
C LEU A 254 7.60 -1.74 -22.34
N HIS A 255 7.30 -1.09 -23.47
CA HIS A 255 7.78 -1.52 -24.78
C HIS A 255 9.30 -1.39 -24.90
N GLN A 256 9.88 -0.29 -24.41
CA GLN A 256 11.32 -0.06 -24.40
C GLN A 256 12.07 -1.11 -23.54
N GLU A 257 11.51 -1.49 -22.40
CA GLU A 257 12.18 -2.39 -21.44
C GLU A 257 11.75 -3.85 -21.55
N ARG A 258 10.95 -4.20 -22.57
CA ARG A 258 10.33 -5.52 -22.70
C ARG A 258 11.34 -6.67 -22.73
N HIS A 259 12.49 -6.45 -23.35
CA HIS A 259 13.55 -7.45 -23.41
C HIS A 259 14.15 -7.70 -22.02
N THR A 260 14.56 -6.64 -21.33
CA THR A 260 15.11 -6.66 -19.96
C THR A 260 14.16 -7.37 -18.98
N LEU A 261 12.86 -7.04 -19.06
CA LEU A 261 11.84 -7.61 -18.18
C LEU A 261 11.59 -9.10 -18.46
N ARG A 262 11.67 -9.54 -19.72
CA ARG A 262 11.52 -10.96 -20.09
C ARG A 262 12.69 -11.83 -19.62
N GLU A 263 13.89 -11.25 -19.50
CA GLU A 263 15.05 -11.90 -18.88
C GLU A 263 14.93 -11.99 -17.35
N GLY A 264 13.89 -11.41 -16.75
CA GLY A 264 13.68 -11.38 -15.31
C GLY A 264 14.49 -10.32 -14.57
N LYS A 265 15.08 -9.38 -15.30
CA LYS A 265 15.83 -8.26 -14.72
C LYS A 265 14.90 -7.11 -14.40
N THR A 266 15.13 -6.48 -13.26
CA THR A 266 14.44 -5.25 -12.85
C THR A 266 15.06 -4.03 -13.52
N VAL A 267 14.25 -3.03 -13.85
CA VAL A 267 14.72 -1.72 -14.32
C VAL A 267 14.59 -0.73 -13.17
N SER A 268 15.65 0.01 -12.87
CA SER A 268 15.68 0.91 -11.71
C SER A 268 16.12 2.31 -12.12
N ALA A 269 15.56 3.31 -11.43
CA ALA A 269 15.89 4.73 -11.54
C ALA A 269 15.77 5.31 -12.96
N LYS A 270 14.84 4.78 -13.79
CA LYS A 270 14.61 5.31 -15.13
C LYS A 270 13.81 6.59 -15.05
N VAL A 271 14.30 7.68 -15.64
CA VAL A 271 13.57 8.94 -15.73
C VAL A 271 12.63 8.88 -16.93
N VAL A 272 11.37 9.24 -16.72
CA VAL A 272 10.32 9.25 -17.74
C VAL A 272 9.56 10.56 -17.65
N ASP A 273 9.35 11.20 -18.80
CA ASP A 273 8.48 12.36 -18.91
C ASP A 273 7.01 11.90 -18.89
N THR A 274 6.24 12.47 -17.97
CA THR A 274 4.82 12.19 -17.79
C THR A 274 4.02 13.50 -17.85
N PRO A 275 2.69 13.45 -18.02
CA PRO A 275 1.85 14.65 -17.94
C PRO A 275 1.99 15.43 -16.60
N GLN A 276 2.46 14.77 -15.54
CA GLN A 276 2.70 15.32 -14.21
C GLN A 276 4.14 15.82 -14.00
N GLY A 277 4.98 15.76 -15.05
CA GLY A 277 6.40 16.15 -15.03
C GLY A 277 7.36 14.96 -15.11
N ALA A 278 8.64 15.22 -14.93
CA ALA A 278 9.68 14.18 -14.90
C ALA A 278 9.54 13.31 -13.64
N MET A 279 9.45 12.00 -13.85
CA MET A 279 9.29 11.01 -12.78
C MET A 279 10.36 9.93 -12.84
N VAL A 280 10.73 9.42 -11.67
CA VAL A 280 11.60 8.25 -11.54
C VAL A 280 10.73 7.00 -11.47
N VAL A 281 11.00 6.05 -12.36
CA VAL A 281 10.25 4.81 -12.54
C VAL A 281 11.14 3.61 -12.27
N ASN A 282 10.63 2.66 -11.49
CA ASN A 282 11.21 1.32 -11.35
C ASN A 282 10.22 0.27 -11.85
N LEU A 283 10.70 -0.76 -12.54
CA LEU A 283 9.89 -1.85 -13.09
C LEU A 283 10.37 -3.19 -12.54
N TYR A 284 9.42 -3.97 -12.02
CA TYR A 284 9.63 -5.28 -11.41
C TYR A 284 8.81 -6.33 -12.16
N PRO A 285 9.44 -7.28 -12.88
CA PRO A 285 8.72 -8.33 -13.60
C PRO A 285 8.20 -9.41 -12.64
N VAL A 286 6.98 -9.89 -12.89
CA VAL A 286 6.34 -10.99 -12.16
C VAL A 286 6.10 -12.15 -13.12
N PHE A 287 6.60 -13.33 -12.76
CA PHE A 287 6.52 -14.52 -13.61
C PHE A 287 5.49 -15.52 -13.09
N ALA A 288 4.75 -16.11 -14.02
CA ALA A 288 3.93 -17.30 -13.78
C ALA A 288 4.34 -18.37 -14.80
N ALA A 289 4.60 -19.60 -14.35
CA ALA A 289 5.03 -20.71 -15.22
C ALA A 289 6.19 -20.36 -16.18
N ARG A 290 7.19 -19.60 -15.71
CA ARG A 290 8.36 -19.10 -16.48
C ARG A 290 8.04 -18.13 -17.63
N GLN A 291 6.83 -17.59 -17.69
CA GLN A 291 6.47 -16.51 -18.61
C GLN A 291 6.22 -15.22 -17.83
N LEU A 292 6.61 -14.09 -18.41
CA LEU A 292 6.31 -12.76 -17.85
C LEU A 292 4.79 -12.59 -17.84
N SER A 293 4.21 -12.58 -16.64
CA SER A 293 2.76 -12.49 -16.46
C SER A 293 2.32 -11.06 -16.17
N ARG A 294 3.11 -10.31 -15.38
CA ARG A 294 2.78 -8.95 -14.97
C ARG A 294 4.04 -8.12 -14.78
N VAL A 295 3.88 -6.81 -14.73
CA VAL A 295 4.94 -5.87 -14.37
C VAL A 295 4.42 -4.91 -13.31
N VAL A 296 5.11 -4.82 -12.18
CA VAL A 296 4.84 -3.83 -11.13
C VAL A 296 5.73 -2.63 -11.38
N LEU A 297 5.14 -1.44 -11.42
CA LEU A 297 5.82 -0.17 -11.59
C LEU A 297 5.69 0.64 -10.31
N THR A 298 6.80 1.23 -9.87
CA THR A 298 6.77 2.30 -8.86
C THR A 298 7.21 3.60 -9.48
N MET A 299 6.47 4.66 -9.22
CA MET A 299 6.73 5.98 -9.78
C MET A 299 6.70 7.04 -8.68
N GLN A 300 7.67 7.96 -8.73
CA GLN A 300 7.76 9.08 -7.81
C GLN A 300 8.28 10.31 -8.55
N THR A 301 7.84 11.49 -8.14
CA THR A 301 8.35 12.74 -8.69
C THR A 301 9.80 12.97 -8.28
N VAL A 302 10.59 13.69 -9.09
CA VAL A 302 11.97 14.05 -8.72
C VAL A 302 12.00 14.98 -7.50
N SER A 303 10.99 15.83 -7.31
CA SER A 303 10.87 16.76 -6.17
C SER A 303 10.66 16.05 -4.82
N SER A 304 9.91 14.95 -4.78
CA SER A 304 9.70 14.17 -3.55
C SER A 304 10.95 13.44 -3.07
N LEU A 305 11.86 13.10 -4.00
CA LEU A 305 13.18 12.54 -3.65
C LEU A 305 14.06 13.56 -2.93
N GLN A 306 14.04 14.81 -3.40
CA GLN A 306 14.82 15.90 -2.81
C GLN A 306 14.31 16.28 -1.41
N GLY A 307 12.99 16.34 -1.20
CA GLY A 307 12.39 16.75 0.08
C GLY A 307 12.74 15.85 1.27
N ALA A 308 12.76 14.53 1.10
CA ALA A 308 13.11 13.58 2.15
C ALA A 308 14.60 13.64 2.51
N GLU A 309 15.47 13.73 1.50
CA GLU A 309 16.92 13.87 1.69
C GLU A 309 17.27 15.18 2.41
N HIS A 310 16.61 16.29 2.03
CA HIS A 310 16.78 17.58 2.71
C HIS A 310 16.34 17.54 4.17
N HIS A 311 15.24 16.85 4.48
CA HIS A 311 14.76 16.73 5.87
C HIS A 311 15.73 15.93 6.74
N VAL A 312 16.22 14.79 6.24
CA VAL A 312 17.23 13.97 6.92
C VAL A 312 18.52 14.73 7.10
N ARG A 313 19.03 15.40 6.05
CA ARG A 313 20.26 16.20 6.11
C ARG A 313 20.14 17.35 7.11
N ARG A 314 19.01 18.06 7.14
CA ARG A 314 18.76 19.15 8.10
C ARG A 314 18.68 18.63 9.54
N GLN A 315 18.11 17.45 9.75
CA GLN A 315 18.05 16.80 11.05
C GLN A 315 19.45 16.37 11.54
N GLU A 316 20.28 15.83 10.65
CA GLU A 316 21.67 15.48 10.96
C GLU A 316 22.52 16.72 11.30
N LEU A 317 22.40 17.78 10.50
CA LEU A 317 23.09 19.05 10.76
C LEU A 317 22.68 19.65 12.12
N SER A 318 21.38 19.61 12.43
CA SER A 318 20.86 20.12 13.71
C SER A 318 21.33 19.29 14.91
N ARG A 319 21.42 17.96 14.79
CA ARG A 319 22.01 17.09 15.82
C ARG A 319 23.49 17.41 16.07
N ARG A 320 24.22 17.84 15.04
CA ARG A 320 25.63 18.23 15.14
C ARG A 320 25.83 19.70 15.55
N GLY A 321 24.75 20.46 15.74
CA GLY A 321 24.82 21.89 16.07
C GLY A 321 25.28 22.79 14.91
N LEU A 322 25.24 22.29 13.67
CA LEU A 322 25.72 22.98 12.47
C LEU A 322 24.56 23.57 11.65
N SER A 323 23.48 24.01 12.30
CA SER A 323 22.31 24.59 11.65
C SER A 323 22.06 26.03 12.08
N ALA A 324 21.69 26.88 11.13
CA ALA A 324 21.26 28.25 11.40
C ALA A 324 19.82 28.24 11.92
N ARG A 325 19.59 28.89 13.06
CA ARG A 325 18.27 28.93 13.73
C ARG A 325 17.49 30.20 13.40
N TYR A 326 18.20 31.31 13.23
CA TYR A 326 17.58 32.62 13.05
C TYR A 326 17.29 32.95 11.57
N HIS A 327 16.19 33.64 11.36
CA HIS A 327 15.73 34.16 10.08
C HIS A 327 15.63 35.69 10.13
N PHE A 328 15.53 36.32 8.97
CA PHE A 328 15.37 37.78 8.91
C PHE A 328 14.13 38.28 9.68
N ASP A 329 13.10 37.45 9.84
CA ASP A 329 11.88 37.80 10.56
C ASP A 329 12.10 37.81 12.09
N ASP A 330 13.19 37.21 12.58
CA ASP A 330 13.60 37.27 13.98
C ASP A 330 14.33 38.60 14.33
N LEU A 331 14.71 39.40 13.32
CA LEU A 331 15.34 40.71 13.50
C LEU A 331 14.28 41.80 13.65
N LEU A 332 13.92 42.12 14.89
CA LEU A 332 12.92 43.15 15.20
C LEU A 332 13.54 44.56 15.10
N THR A 333 13.03 45.39 14.19
CA THR A 333 13.42 46.80 14.09
C THR A 333 12.30 47.66 13.48
N GLU A 334 12.10 48.84 14.04
CA GLU A 334 11.21 49.88 13.48
C GLU A 334 12.00 51.01 12.81
N ASN A 335 13.34 50.94 12.83
CA ASN A 335 14.19 51.98 12.27
C ASN A 335 14.18 51.92 10.73
N PRO A 336 13.75 52.98 10.02
CA PRO A 336 13.65 52.97 8.56
C PRO A 336 14.96 52.69 7.83
N GLU A 337 16.09 53.12 8.40
CA GLU A 337 17.42 52.90 7.83
C GLU A 337 17.85 51.44 7.98
N MET A 338 17.56 50.82 9.12
CA MET A 338 17.79 49.38 9.30
C MET A 338 16.92 48.53 8.37
N LEU A 339 15.65 48.91 8.16
CA LEU A 339 14.78 48.22 7.20
C LEU A 339 15.33 48.27 5.77
N ARG A 340 15.85 49.43 5.34
CA ARG A 340 16.52 49.58 4.04
C ARG A 340 17.77 48.70 3.95
N ARG A 341 18.59 48.65 5.00
CA ARG A 341 19.78 47.79 5.07
C ARG A 341 19.40 46.32 4.99
N LEU A 342 18.39 45.86 5.74
CA LEU A 342 17.91 44.48 5.69
C LEU A 342 17.41 44.09 4.29
N ALA A 343 16.76 45.00 3.57
CA ALA A 343 16.37 44.74 2.18
C ALA A 343 17.58 44.51 1.26
N ILE A 344 18.64 45.30 1.41
CA ILE A 344 19.90 45.11 0.66
C ILE A 344 20.57 43.80 1.07
N ILE A 345 20.63 43.49 2.37
CA ILE A 345 21.26 42.28 2.89
C ILE A 345 20.51 41.02 2.42
N LYS A 346 19.17 41.07 2.31
CA LYS A 346 18.37 40.00 1.69
C LYS A 346 18.78 39.75 0.24
N ASN A 347 19.08 40.79 -0.53
CA ASN A 347 19.61 40.61 -1.89
C ASN A 347 21.02 39.97 -1.89
N TYR A 348 21.88 40.35 -0.94
CA TYR A 348 23.21 39.74 -0.79
C TYR A 348 23.11 38.24 -0.45
N ALA A 349 22.09 37.84 0.32
CA ALA A 349 21.86 36.44 0.66
C ALA A 349 21.68 35.52 -0.56
N GLY A 350 21.13 36.04 -1.67
CA GLY A 350 20.96 35.31 -2.93
C GLY A 350 22.25 35.04 -3.71
N THR A 351 23.39 35.58 -3.28
CA THR A 351 24.71 35.40 -3.93
C THR A 351 25.64 34.56 -3.08
N ASP A 352 26.69 33.98 -3.68
CA ASP A 352 27.77 33.25 -2.98
C ASP A 352 28.98 34.13 -2.62
N ALA A 353 28.88 35.45 -2.84
CA ALA A 353 29.96 36.38 -2.52
C ALA A 353 30.21 36.47 -1.00
N THR A 354 31.47 36.74 -0.65
CA THR A 354 31.87 36.97 0.74
C THR A 354 31.20 38.24 1.27
N ILE A 355 30.64 38.16 2.47
CA ILE A 355 30.02 39.30 3.14
C ILE A 355 30.85 39.69 4.35
N LEU A 356 31.16 40.99 4.47
CA LEU A 356 31.79 41.57 5.64
C LEU A 356 30.76 42.40 6.41
N ILE A 357 30.43 41.96 7.63
CA ILE A 357 29.54 42.64 8.57
C ILE A 357 30.37 43.47 9.54
N ASN A 358 30.31 44.79 9.39
CA ASN A 358 30.93 45.72 10.32
C ASN A 358 29.89 46.23 11.32
N GLY A 359 30.16 46.13 12.61
CA GLY A 359 29.22 46.63 13.61
C GLY A 359 29.73 46.44 15.03
N GLU A 360 29.27 47.30 15.94
CA GLU A 360 29.67 47.26 17.34
C GLU A 360 29.37 45.91 18.00
N SER A 361 30.03 45.64 19.12
CA SER A 361 29.77 44.41 19.88
C SER A 361 28.32 44.40 20.39
N GLY A 362 27.67 43.24 20.37
CA GLY A 362 26.28 43.09 20.83
C GLY A 362 25.19 43.51 19.82
N THR A 363 25.52 43.91 18.59
CA THR A 363 24.55 44.35 17.56
C THR A 363 23.84 43.22 16.80
N GLY A 364 23.97 41.96 17.24
CA GLY A 364 23.29 40.81 16.61
C GLY A 364 23.90 40.33 15.29
N LYS A 365 25.21 40.54 15.06
CA LYS A 365 25.92 40.11 13.83
C LYS A 365 25.77 38.61 13.53
N GLU A 366 25.75 37.76 14.55
CA GLU A 366 25.53 36.32 14.38
C GLU A 366 24.10 36.00 13.91
N VAL A 367 23.08 36.65 14.49
CA VAL A 367 21.67 36.51 14.08
C VAL A 367 21.52 36.90 12.61
N LEU A 368 22.18 37.98 12.21
CA LEU A 368 22.21 38.44 10.83
C LEU A 368 22.92 37.44 9.90
N ALA A 369 24.07 36.88 10.30
CA ALA A 369 24.78 35.88 9.52
C ALA A 369 23.97 34.58 9.33
N GLN A 370 23.29 34.12 10.37
CA GLN A 370 22.37 32.98 10.30
C GLN A 370 21.19 33.27 9.36
N SER A 371 20.62 34.48 9.44
CA SER A 371 19.54 34.92 8.56
C SER A 371 19.95 34.96 7.08
N ILE A 372 21.17 35.43 6.80
CA ILE A 372 21.76 35.44 5.45
C ILE A 372 21.90 34.00 4.93
N HIS A 373 22.39 33.07 5.75
CA HIS A 373 22.50 31.67 5.36
C HIS A 373 21.12 31.06 5.03
N ASN A 374 20.13 31.28 5.89
CA ASN A 374 18.78 30.74 5.72
C ASN A 374 18.04 31.30 4.49
N ALA A 375 18.41 32.51 4.03
CA ALA A 375 17.88 33.10 2.81
C ALA A 375 18.73 32.80 1.55
N SER A 376 19.73 31.92 1.65
CA SER A 376 20.65 31.60 0.55
C SER A 376 20.34 30.28 -0.15
N GLN A 377 20.98 30.04 -1.30
CA GLN A 377 20.93 28.74 -1.99
C GLN A 377 21.58 27.60 -1.16
N ARG A 378 22.36 27.94 -0.12
CA ARG A 378 23.07 27.00 0.76
C ARG A 378 22.32 26.67 2.05
N VAL A 379 21.04 27.04 2.16
CA VAL A 379 20.18 26.80 3.35
C VAL A 379 20.11 25.34 3.80
N ASN A 380 20.34 24.39 2.89
CA ASN A 380 20.36 22.95 3.22
C ASN A 380 21.77 22.41 3.55
N GLY A 381 22.78 23.27 3.50
CA GLY A 381 24.15 22.97 3.91
C GLY A 381 24.41 23.33 5.37
N PRO A 382 25.59 22.97 5.91
CA PRO A 382 25.98 23.33 7.27
C PRO A 382 26.13 24.84 7.43
N PHE A 383 25.72 25.36 8.58
CA PHE A 383 26.13 26.67 9.08
C PHE A 383 27.09 26.48 10.25
N VAL A 384 28.33 26.94 10.07
CA VAL A 384 29.40 26.78 11.06
C VAL A 384 29.80 28.16 11.56
N ALA A 385 29.64 28.43 12.84
CA ALA A 385 30.05 29.70 13.44
C ALA A 385 31.27 29.51 14.34
N ILE A 386 32.22 30.44 14.27
CA ILE A 386 33.35 30.52 15.18
C ILE A 386 33.67 31.98 15.48
N ASN A 387 33.93 32.26 16.76
CA ASN A 387 34.49 33.52 17.21
C ASN A 387 36.03 33.38 17.23
N CYS A 388 36.71 34.21 16.44
CA CYS A 388 38.17 34.18 16.29
C CYS A 388 38.92 34.78 17.49
N GLY A 389 38.29 35.61 18.32
CA GLY A 389 38.89 36.18 19.54
C GLY A 389 38.75 35.30 20.78
N ALA A 390 37.88 34.28 20.75
CA ALA A 390 37.55 33.48 21.93
C ALA A 390 38.61 32.43 22.34
N MET A 391 39.64 32.19 21.53
CA MET A 391 40.61 31.12 21.74
C MET A 391 42.04 31.54 21.40
N ALA A 392 43.03 30.86 21.97
CA ALA A 392 44.43 31.07 21.61
C ALA A 392 44.71 30.71 20.13
N PRO A 393 45.61 31.41 19.42
CA PRO A 393 45.82 31.24 17.97
C PRO A 393 46.10 29.79 17.54
N GLN A 394 46.89 29.04 18.31
CA GLN A 394 47.22 27.64 18.00
C GLN A 394 46.00 26.72 18.10
N ILE A 395 45.10 26.97 19.06
CA ILE A 395 43.86 26.21 19.19
C ILE A 395 42.94 26.58 18.04
N LEU A 396 42.77 27.88 17.77
CA LEU A 396 41.98 28.38 16.65
C LEU A 396 42.43 27.79 15.31
N GLU A 397 43.75 27.70 15.08
CA GLU A 397 44.31 27.05 13.90
C GLU A 397 43.87 25.57 13.79
N SER A 398 43.97 24.83 14.89
CA SER A 398 43.57 23.43 14.94
C SER A 398 42.06 23.21 14.79
N GLU A 399 41.22 24.15 15.25
CA GLU A 399 39.78 24.13 15.04
C GLU A 399 39.43 24.43 13.57
N LEU A 400 39.98 25.50 12.99
CA LEU A 400 39.67 25.94 11.63
C LEU A 400 40.09 24.90 10.58
N PHE A 401 41.31 24.37 10.69
CA PHE A 401 41.92 23.54 9.65
C PHE A 401 41.95 22.04 9.99
N GLY A 402 41.76 21.67 11.25
CA GLY A 402 41.90 20.28 11.69
C GLY A 402 43.35 19.79 11.68
N TYR A 403 43.55 18.55 12.12
CA TYR A 403 44.87 17.93 12.21
C TYR A 403 44.80 16.41 12.00
N VAL A 404 45.90 15.83 11.51
CA VAL A 404 46.06 14.37 11.44
C VAL A 404 46.57 13.81 12.77
N ALA A 405 46.42 12.49 12.96
CA ALA A 405 46.93 11.82 14.16
C ALA A 405 48.44 12.06 14.32
N GLY A 406 48.87 12.47 15.51
CA GLY A 406 50.29 12.72 15.81
C GLY A 406 50.87 14.04 15.27
N ALA A 407 50.04 14.97 14.79
CA ALA A 407 50.52 16.25 14.23
C ALA A 407 51.28 17.14 15.24
N PHE A 408 50.98 17.06 16.54
CA PHE A 408 51.65 17.78 17.62
C PHE A 408 51.46 17.08 18.98
N THR A 409 52.21 17.48 20.00
CA THR A 409 52.10 16.93 21.36
C THR A 409 50.73 17.25 21.97
N GLY A 410 49.91 16.22 22.22
CA GLY A 410 48.53 16.35 22.70
C GLY A 410 47.46 16.20 21.60
N ALA A 411 47.85 15.98 20.35
CA ALA A 411 46.91 15.66 19.28
C ALA A 411 46.18 14.34 19.55
N SER A 412 44.85 14.34 19.34
CA SER A 412 44.04 13.12 19.41
C SER A 412 44.61 12.02 18.49
N PRO A 413 44.70 10.76 18.96
CA PRO A 413 45.13 9.61 18.14
C PRO A 413 44.27 9.37 16.90
N LYS A 414 43.05 9.94 16.85
CA LYS A 414 42.13 9.82 15.70
C LYS A 414 42.21 11.02 14.74
N GLY A 415 43.04 12.02 15.02
CA GLY A 415 43.00 13.31 14.33
C GLY A 415 41.73 14.11 14.65
N LYS A 416 41.53 15.22 13.94
CA LYS A 416 40.35 16.08 14.03
C LYS A 416 40.05 16.73 12.68
N ILE A 417 38.77 16.73 12.29
CA ILE A 417 38.26 17.43 11.11
C ILE A 417 38.13 18.93 11.45
N GLY A 418 38.56 19.80 10.53
CA GLY A 418 38.50 21.25 10.70
C GLY A 418 37.12 21.84 10.38
N LEU A 419 36.83 23.02 10.92
CA LEU A 419 35.58 23.74 10.69
C LEU A 419 35.34 24.10 9.23
N PHE A 420 36.39 24.42 8.46
CA PHE A 420 36.26 24.67 7.03
C PHE A 420 35.77 23.43 6.26
N GLU A 421 36.23 22.24 6.67
CA GLU A 421 35.77 20.98 6.09
C GLU A 421 34.32 20.68 6.52
N LEU A 422 33.97 20.94 7.78
CA LEU A 422 32.60 20.81 8.26
C LEU A 422 31.63 21.78 7.59
N ALA A 423 32.10 22.94 7.12
CA ALA A 423 31.30 23.94 6.42
C ALA A 423 31.12 23.66 4.93
N HIS A 424 31.65 22.54 4.41
CA HIS A 424 31.59 22.20 2.98
C HIS A 424 30.15 22.16 2.44
N HIS A 425 29.93 22.75 1.27
CA HIS A 425 28.63 23.06 0.65
C HIS A 425 27.68 23.91 1.52
N GLY A 426 28.22 24.59 2.52
CA GLY A 426 27.49 25.40 3.47
C GLY A 426 28.09 26.80 3.62
N THR A 427 27.98 27.36 4.83
CA THR A 427 28.47 28.68 5.18
C THR A 427 29.29 28.63 6.46
N ILE A 428 30.44 29.31 6.45
CA ILE A 428 31.22 29.56 7.66
C ILE A 428 31.09 31.04 8.05
N PHE A 429 30.74 31.27 9.31
CA PHE A 429 30.68 32.58 9.94
C PHE A 429 31.91 32.76 10.83
N LEU A 430 32.70 33.78 10.52
CA LEU A 430 33.92 34.14 11.24
C LEU A 430 33.67 35.45 11.99
N ASP A 431 33.37 35.37 13.29
CA ASP A 431 33.20 36.56 14.13
C ASP A 431 34.54 37.05 14.64
N GLU A 432 34.64 38.36 14.85
CA GLU A 432 35.85 39.05 15.30
C GLU A 432 37.08 38.76 14.41
N ILE A 433 36.91 38.85 13.09
CA ILE A 433 37.98 38.55 12.12
C ILE A 433 39.25 39.39 12.29
N SER A 434 39.13 40.56 12.93
CA SER A 434 40.24 41.45 13.31
C SER A 434 41.22 40.83 14.30
N GLU A 435 40.80 39.81 15.06
CA GLU A 435 41.60 39.15 16.09
C GLU A 435 42.53 38.06 15.54
N LEU A 436 42.43 37.73 14.24
CA LEU A 436 43.33 36.78 13.62
C LEU A 436 44.77 37.31 13.58
N ASP A 437 45.73 36.46 13.95
CA ASP A 437 47.14 36.75 13.75
C ASP A 437 47.55 36.66 12.27
N LYS A 438 48.71 37.23 11.92
CA LYS A 438 49.20 37.24 10.52
C LYS A 438 49.32 35.84 9.89
N PRO A 439 49.80 34.81 10.60
CA PRO A 439 49.81 33.44 10.09
C PRO A 439 48.42 32.92 9.69
N LEU A 440 47.41 33.08 10.56
CA LEU A 440 46.05 32.64 10.28
C LEU A 440 45.40 33.45 9.15
N GLN A 441 45.64 34.76 9.10
CA GLN A 441 45.19 35.61 7.98
C GLN A 441 45.74 35.09 6.64
N THR A 442 47.00 34.66 6.60
CA THR A 442 47.64 34.12 5.39
C THR A 442 47.01 32.80 4.96
N ARG A 443 46.68 31.91 5.91
CA ARG A 443 45.99 30.66 5.60
C ARG A 443 44.56 30.89 5.14
N LEU A 444 43.82 31.77 5.81
CA LEU A 444 42.46 32.14 5.41
C LEU A 444 42.43 32.70 3.97
N LEU A 445 43.39 33.56 3.63
CA LEU A 445 43.53 34.08 2.27
C LEU A 445 43.66 32.96 1.24
N ARG A 446 44.47 31.92 1.52
CA ARG A 446 44.59 30.75 0.64
C ARG A 446 43.27 30.00 0.51
N VAL A 447 42.53 29.79 1.59
CA VAL A 447 41.20 29.16 1.52
C VAL A 447 40.26 29.93 0.61
N LEU A 448 40.22 31.25 0.73
CA LEU A 448 39.36 32.12 -0.08
C LEU A 448 39.76 32.13 -1.56
N GLN A 449 41.05 32.01 -1.87
CA GLN A 449 41.58 32.07 -3.23
C GLN A 449 41.58 30.71 -3.93
N GLU A 450 42.13 29.69 -3.27
CA GLU A 450 42.39 28.36 -3.84
C GLU A 450 41.22 27.40 -3.65
N ARG A 451 40.28 27.74 -2.74
CA ARG A 451 39.15 26.86 -2.37
C ARG A 451 39.62 25.48 -1.93
N GLN A 452 40.74 25.43 -1.22
CA GLN A 452 41.34 24.23 -0.67
C GLN A 452 41.86 24.49 0.74
N ILE A 453 41.91 23.45 1.57
CA ILE A 453 42.53 23.46 2.90
C ILE A 453 43.56 22.34 3.01
N MET A 454 44.45 22.47 3.98
CA MET A 454 45.41 21.45 4.38
C MET A 454 45.34 21.29 5.89
N ARG A 455 45.21 20.05 6.36
CA ARG A 455 45.20 19.75 7.80
C ARG A 455 46.61 19.93 8.37
N LEU A 456 46.70 20.31 9.65
CA LEU A 456 47.99 20.36 10.34
C LEU A 456 48.66 18.97 10.36
N GLY A 457 49.93 18.92 9.96
CA GLY A 457 50.71 17.68 9.85
C GLY A 457 50.40 16.84 8.61
N SER A 458 49.59 17.34 7.66
CA SER A 458 49.28 16.70 6.38
C SER A 458 49.85 17.49 5.21
N ASP A 459 50.17 16.81 4.12
CA ASP A 459 50.53 17.37 2.82
C ASP A 459 49.39 17.29 1.79
N GLN A 460 48.24 16.71 2.19
CA GLN A 460 47.09 16.53 1.32
C GLN A 460 46.24 17.81 1.25
N MET A 461 46.05 18.31 0.03
CA MET A 461 45.08 19.38 -0.25
C MET A 461 43.66 18.81 -0.33
N ILE A 462 42.71 19.46 0.34
CA ILE A 462 41.30 19.07 0.40
C ILE A 462 40.46 20.21 -0.22
N PRO A 463 39.74 19.99 -1.33
CA PRO A 463 38.88 21.01 -1.92
C PRO A 463 37.69 21.33 -1.02
N VAL A 464 37.39 22.63 -0.88
CA VAL A 464 36.28 23.14 -0.09
C VAL A 464 35.42 24.13 -0.88
N ASP A 465 34.14 23.82 -1.00
CA ASP A 465 33.12 24.73 -1.52
C ASP A 465 32.38 25.36 -0.34
N ILE A 466 32.74 26.59 0.02
CA ILE A 466 32.18 27.29 1.19
C ILE A 466 31.79 28.72 0.84
N ARG A 467 30.70 29.19 1.45
CA ARG A 467 30.41 30.61 1.55
C ARG A 467 31.01 31.17 2.85
N VAL A 468 31.59 32.36 2.80
CA VAL A 468 32.18 33.02 3.96
C VAL A 468 31.40 34.27 4.32
N ILE A 469 31.04 34.39 5.60
CA ILE A 469 30.53 35.61 6.20
C ILE A 469 31.51 35.98 7.32
N ALA A 470 32.12 37.16 7.25
CA ALA A 470 33.04 37.64 8.28
C ALA A 470 32.40 38.81 9.03
N ALA A 471 32.71 38.94 10.31
CA ALA A 471 32.25 40.04 11.15
C ALA A 471 33.39 40.65 11.96
N THR A 472 33.29 41.95 12.24
CA THR A 472 34.20 42.67 13.14
C THR A 472 33.52 43.90 13.72
N ASN A 473 34.01 44.33 14.88
CA ASN A 473 33.71 45.63 15.50
C ASN A 473 34.83 46.66 15.27
N GLN A 474 35.97 46.26 14.70
CA GLN A 474 37.12 47.11 14.48
C GLN A 474 37.17 47.66 13.06
N THR A 475 37.82 48.81 12.90
CA THR A 475 38.05 49.40 11.57
C THR A 475 39.25 48.73 10.91
N LEU A 476 39.01 47.71 10.06
CA LEU A 476 40.09 46.95 9.40
C LEU A 476 41.08 47.82 8.60
N THR A 477 40.64 48.94 8.02
CA THR A 477 41.54 49.85 7.30
C THR A 477 42.57 50.54 8.20
N LYS A 478 42.25 50.76 9.48
CA LYS A 478 43.23 51.24 10.47
C LYS A 478 44.25 50.15 10.81
N LEU A 479 43.77 48.92 11.03
CA LEU A 479 44.64 47.76 11.31
C LEU A 479 45.58 47.43 10.13
N ILE A 480 45.18 47.72 8.90
CA ILE A 480 46.06 47.64 7.73
C ILE A 480 47.16 48.69 7.81
N ALA A 481 46.84 49.95 8.13
CA ALA A 481 47.81 51.02 8.30
C ALA A 481 48.80 50.74 9.45
N ASP A 482 48.31 50.12 10.53
CA ASP A 482 49.11 49.68 11.67
C ASP A 482 49.89 48.39 11.39
N GLY A 483 49.70 47.80 10.21
CA GLY A 483 50.39 46.59 9.77
C GLY A 483 50.00 45.32 10.52
N THR A 484 48.89 45.30 11.25
CA THR A 484 48.38 44.15 12.02
C THR A 484 47.39 43.31 11.22
N PHE A 485 46.75 43.89 10.20
CA PHE A 485 45.86 43.19 9.28
C PHE A 485 46.37 43.27 7.83
N ARG A 486 46.23 42.18 7.09
CA ARG A 486 46.69 42.12 5.69
C ARG A 486 45.70 42.78 4.74
N GLU A 487 46.22 43.64 3.88
CA GLU A 487 45.43 44.36 2.87
C GLU A 487 44.81 43.41 1.83
N ASP A 488 45.53 42.38 1.38
CA ASP A 488 45.05 41.41 0.39
C ASP A 488 43.86 40.58 0.90
N LEU A 489 43.88 40.19 2.17
CA LEU A 489 42.75 39.52 2.83
C LEU A 489 41.55 40.44 2.95
N TYR A 490 41.74 41.71 3.30
CA TYR A 490 40.65 42.67 3.41
C TYR A 490 39.85 42.78 2.11
N TYR A 491 40.50 42.90 0.96
CA TYR A 491 39.80 43.00 -0.32
C TYR A 491 39.06 41.71 -0.71
N ARG A 492 39.51 40.53 -0.25
CA ARG A 492 38.79 39.25 -0.46
C ARG A 492 37.60 39.06 0.47
N LEU A 493 37.63 39.68 1.65
CA LEU A 493 36.52 39.66 2.60
C LEU A 493 35.47 40.74 2.28
N ASN A 494 35.91 41.93 1.90
CA ASN A 494 35.07 43.11 1.67
C ASN A 494 34.49 43.15 0.24
N VAL A 495 33.91 42.05 -0.23
CA VAL A 495 33.24 41.98 -1.54
C VAL A 495 31.85 42.61 -1.44
N LEU A 496 31.06 42.18 -0.46
CA LEU A 496 29.78 42.79 -0.10
C LEU A 496 29.86 43.32 1.34
N LYS A 497 29.77 44.63 1.49
CA LYS A 497 29.90 45.30 2.79
C LYS A 497 28.53 45.55 3.41
N VAL A 498 28.41 45.24 4.70
CA VAL A 498 27.26 45.56 5.56
C VAL A 498 27.78 46.36 6.76
N THR A 499 27.10 47.44 7.13
CA THR A 499 27.44 48.29 8.29
C THR A 499 26.18 48.69 9.02
#